data_AF-A0A3E0QPU2-F1
#
_entry.id   AF-A0A3E0QPU2-F1
#
_cell.length_a   1.000
_cell.length_b   1.000
_cell.length_c   1.000
_cell.angle_alpha   90.00
_cell.angle_beta   90.00
_cell.angle_gamma   90.00
#
_symmetry.space_group_name_H-M   'P 1'
#
loop_
_entity.id
_entity.type
_entity.pdbx_description
1 polymer ?
#
loop_
_entity_poly.entity_id
_entity_poly.type
_entity_poly.pdbx_seq_one_letter_code
_entity_poly.pdbx_strand_id
1 'polypeptide(L)'
;MATQVEIKHRLSYARAMLERGIPVASVATLLSARYFVSRSTAYTDITAAEQEIQESDDGPAVEEMEPCNPAGVLAMLQHRLEIAIATGDDKQTCQLIKAMDTAKKWQGYKPQPVSPFT
;
A
#
# COMPACT_ATOMS: atom_id res chain seq x y z
N MET A 1 1.62 -3.97 37.70
CA MET A 1 2.55 -3.92 36.55
C MET A 1 2.09 -4.99 35.57
N ALA A 2 1.95 -4.65 34.28
CA ALA A 2 1.58 -5.62 33.25
C ALA A 2 2.68 -6.66 33.09
N THR A 3 2.30 -7.91 32.84
CA THR A 3 3.28 -8.98 32.62
C THR A 3 3.85 -8.92 31.21
N GLN A 4 5.07 -9.42 30.99
CA GLN A 4 5.67 -9.46 29.63
C GLN A 4 4.79 -10.20 28.63
N VAL A 5 4.07 -11.22 29.09
CA VAL A 5 3.11 -12.01 28.29
C VAL A 5 1.94 -11.12 27.86
N GLU A 6 1.36 -10.37 28.79
CA GLU A 6 0.25 -9.45 28.53
C GLU A 6 0.64 -8.33 27.55
N ILE A 7 1.84 -7.77 27.69
CA ILE A 7 2.36 -6.75 26.76
C ILE A 7 2.42 -7.31 25.34
N LYS A 8 2.98 -8.52 25.16
CA LYS A 8 3.02 -9.19 23.85
C LYS A 8 1.63 -9.44 23.27
N HIS A 9 0.67 -9.85 24.09
CA HIS A 9 -0.70 -10.04 23.64
C HIS A 9 -1.37 -8.73 23.18
N ARG A 10 -1.12 -7.61 23.87
CA ARG A 10 -1.63 -6.29 23.48
C ARG A 10 -1.03 -5.82 22.16
N LEU A 11 0.28 -5.98 21.99
CA LEU A 11 0.98 -5.63 20.75
C LEU A 11 0.49 -6.46 19.56
N SER A 12 0.38 -7.79 19.73
CA SER A 12 -0.14 -8.68 18.68
C SER A 12 -1.59 -8.34 18.29
N TYR A 13 -2.43 -7.99 19.28
CA TYR A 13 -3.80 -7.56 19.01
C TYR A 13 -3.85 -6.20 18.29
N ALA A 14 -3.02 -5.24 18.67
CA ALA A 14 -2.92 -3.94 18.02
C ALA A 14 -2.48 -4.10 16.56
N ARG A 15 -1.41 -4.87 16.30
CA ARG A 15 -0.89 -5.18 14.96
C ARG A 15 -1.97 -5.75 14.05
N ALA A 16 -2.68 -6.79 14.51
CA ALA A 16 -3.73 -7.43 13.72
C ALA A 16 -4.88 -6.48 13.35
N MET A 17 -5.16 -5.45 14.16
CA MET A 17 -6.20 -4.45 13.86
C MET A 17 -5.70 -3.36 12.91
N LEU A 18 -4.43 -2.96 13.03
CA LEU A 18 -3.79 -2.00 12.11
C LEU A 18 -3.65 -2.60 10.71
N GLU A 19 -3.22 -3.86 10.59
CA GLU A 19 -3.12 -4.59 9.31
C GLU A 19 -4.47 -4.73 8.60
N ARG A 20 -5.58 -4.70 9.35
CA ARG A 20 -6.95 -4.70 8.80
C ARG A 20 -7.46 -3.31 8.42
N GLY A 21 -6.65 -2.26 8.59
CA GLY A 21 -7.01 -0.88 8.26
C GLY A 21 -8.01 -0.25 9.23
N ILE A 22 -8.12 -0.74 10.47
CA ILE A 22 -9.03 -0.15 11.47
C ILE A 22 -8.44 1.19 11.95
N PRO A 23 -9.25 2.26 12.06
CA PRO A 23 -8.77 3.54 12.54
C PRO A 23 -8.13 3.47 13.94
N VAL A 24 -7.00 4.15 14.13
CA VAL A 24 -6.21 4.18 15.37
C VAL A 24 -7.07 4.49 16.61
N ALA A 25 -7.98 5.46 16.50
CA ALA A 25 -8.88 5.83 17.61
C ALA A 25 -9.80 4.68 18.06
N SER A 26 -10.25 3.86 17.10
CA SER A 26 -11.06 2.68 17.37
C SER A 26 -10.22 1.59 18.01
N VAL A 27 -8.99 1.35 17.52
CA VAL A 27 -8.06 0.38 18.10
C VAL A 27 -7.70 0.75 19.54
N ALA A 28 -7.44 2.03 19.83
CA ALA A 28 -7.15 2.51 21.18
C ALA A 28 -8.32 2.27 22.14
N THR A 29 -9.55 2.46 21.66
CA THR A 29 -10.76 2.21 22.44
C THR A 29 -10.97 0.71 22.69
N LEU A 30 -10.72 -0.13 21.69
CA LEU A 30 -10.78 -1.59 21.81
C LEU A 30 -9.72 -2.14 22.78
N LEU A 31 -8.47 -1.65 22.69
CA LEU A 31 -7.39 -2.04 23.60
C LEU A 31 -7.71 -1.64 25.04
N SER A 32 -8.19 -0.40 25.24
CA SER A 32 -8.57 0.10 26.56
C SER A 32 -9.71 -0.73 27.16
N ALA A 33 -10.73 -1.08 26.38
CA ALA A 33 -11.86 -1.90 26.83
C ALA A 33 -11.48 -3.37 27.09
N ARG A 34 -10.62 -3.95 26.25
CA ARG A 34 -10.26 -5.38 26.32
C ARG A 34 -9.24 -5.68 27.42
N TYR A 35 -8.27 -4.80 27.61
CA TYR A 35 -7.14 -5.00 28.52
C TYR A 35 -7.18 -4.08 29.73
N PHE A 36 -8.24 -3.28 29.89
CA PHE A 36 -8.42 -2.34 31.01
C PHE A 36 -7.24 -1.39 31.21
N VAL A 37 -6.64 -0.96 30.09
CA VAL A 37 -5.50 -0.03 30.07
C VAL A 37 -5.98 1.39 29.80
N SER A 38 -5.23 2.39 30.26
CA SER A 38 -5.53 3.77 29.92
C SER A 38 -5.38 4.01 28.42
N ARG A 39 -6.05 5.04 27.91
CA ARG A 39 -5.86 5.45 26.51
C ARG A 39 -4.41 5.80 26.18
N SER A 40 -3.67 6.41 27.11
CA SER A 40 -2.26 6.71 26.90
C SER A 40 -1.42 5.44 26.69
N THR A 41 -1.64 4.40 27.51
CA THR A 41 -0.96 3.11 27.34
C THR A 41 -1.39 2.40 26.06
N ALA A 42 -2.67 2.51 25.68
CA ALA A 42 -3.13 1.97 24.40
C ALA A 42 -2.45 2.63 23.21
N TYR A 43 -2.26 3.97 23.22
CA TYR A 43 -1.52 4.66 22.17
C TYR A 43 -0.05 4.28 22.13
N THR A 44 0.61 4.08 23.28
CA THR A 44 2.01 3.61 23.30
C THR A 44 2.15 2.20 22.72
N ASP A 45 1.19 1.32 23.01
CA ASP A 45 1.18 -0.03 22.44
C ASP A 45 0.91 0.01 20.93
N ILE A 46 0.05 0.93 20.45
CA ILE A 46 -0.21 1.11 19.02
C ILE A 46 1.04 1.64 18.29
N THR A 47 1.72 2.64 18.84
CA THR A 47 2.95 3.18 18.20
C THR A 47 4.04 2.13 18.10
N ALA A 48 4.17 1.27 19.11
CA ALA A 48 5.13 0.17 19.06
C ALA A 48 4.75 -0.88 18.01
N ALA A 49 3.45 -1.21 17.89
CA ALA A 49 2.97 -2.14 16.87
C ALA A 49 3.12 -1.58 15.43
N GLU A 50 2.93 -0.27 15.24
CA GLU A 50 3.11 0.39 13.94
C GLU A 50 4.58 0.40 13.51
N GLN A 51 5.50 0.64 14.44
CA GLN A 51 6.94 0.53 14.19
C GLN A 51 7.33 -0.91 13.77
N GLU A 52 6.81 -1.92 14.46
CA GLU A 52 7.06 -3.33 14.12
C GLU A 52 6.54 -3.69 12.72
N ILE A 53 5.41 -3.12 12.30
CA ILE A 53 4.88 -3.30 10.93
C ILE A 53 5.81 -2.66 9.90
N GLN A 54 6.29 -1.44 10.17
CA GLN A 54 7.20 -0.72 9.26
C GLN A 54 8.56 -1.42 9.13
N GLU A 55 9.11 -1.96 10.22
CA GLU A 55 10.36 -2.74 10.20
C GLU A 55 10.19 -4.12 9.54
N SER A 56 8.96 -4.64 9.53
CA SER A 56 8.60 -5.92 8.91
C SER A 56 8.22 -5.78 7.43
N ASP A 57 8.34 -4.59 6.83
CA ASP A 57 8.05 -4.39 5.41
C ASP A 57 9.10 -5.12 4.56
N ASP A 58 8.75 -6.34 4.14
CA ASP A 58 9.50 -7.19 3.22
C ASP A 58 9.24 -6.81 1.75
N GLY A 59 8.62 -5.65 1.52
CA GLY A 59 8.47 -5.04 0.21
C GLY A 59 9.82 -4.58 -0.35
N PRO A 60 9.98 -4.51 -1.69
CA PRO A 60 11.17 -3.90 -2.27
C PRO A 60 11.31 -2.48 -1.72
N ALA A 61 12.52 -2.11 -1.32
CA ALA A 61 12.77 -0.76 -0.83
C ALA A 61 12.31 0.26 -1.87
N VAL A 62 11.93 1.47 -1.44
CA VAL A 62 11.49 2.53 -2.37
C VAL A 62 12.55 2.82 -3.44
N GLU A 63 13.83 2.59 -3.13
CA GLU A 63 14.98 2.70 -4.03
C GLU A 63 15.08 1.54 -5.05
N GLU A 64 14.53 0.38 -4.74
CA GLU A 64 14.42 -0.81 -5.60
C GLU A 64 13.13 -0.82 -6.43
N MET A 65 12.19 0.06 -6.10
CA MET A 65 11.02 0.33 -6.92
C MET A 65 11.49 1.05 -8.19
N GLU A 66 11.85 0.28 -9.22
CA GLU A 66 12.20 0.87 -10.51
C GLU A 66 11.08 1.82 -10.94
N PRO A 67 11.38 3.11 -11.20
CA PRO A 67 10.38 4.04 -11.66
C PRO A 67 9.75 3.46 -12.92
N CYS A 68 8.41 3.40 -12.94
CA CYS A 68 7.63 2.80 -14.02
C CYS A 68 8.23 3.14 -15.39
N ASN A 69 8.91 2.19 -16.02
CA ASN A 69 9.67 2.41 -17.24
C ASN A 69 8.68 2.54 -18.41
N PRO A 70 8.45 3.74 -18.96
CA PRO A 70 7.46 3.95 -20.00
C PRO A 70 7.81 3.18 -21.28
N ALA A 71 9.10 2.96 -21.56
CA ALA A 71 9.54 2.14 -22.69
C ALA A 71 9.17 0.66 -22.50
N GLY A 72 9.28 0.14 -21.27
CA GLY A 72 8.87 -1.21 -20.93
C GLY A 72 7.36 -1.42 -21.06
N VAL A 73 6.55 -0.44 -20.61
CA VAL A 73 5.09 -0.47 -20.78
C VAL A 73 4.70 -0.44 -22.26
N LEU A 74 5.36 0.40 -23.06
CA LEU A 74 5.12 0.45 -24.51
C LEU A 74 5.50 -0.86 -25.21
N ALA A 75 6.63 -1.47 -24.86
CA ALA A 75 7.03 -2.76 -25.41
C ALA A 75 6.03 -3.87 -25.07
N MET A 76 5.51 -3.89 -23.83
CA MET A 76 4.47 -4.84 -23.43
C MET A 76 3.16 -4.64 -24.21
N LEU A 77 2.75 -3.38 -24.42
CA LEU A 77 1.55 -3.05 -25.19
C LEU A 77 1.71 -3.42 -26.68
N GLN A 78 2.90 -3.20 -27.25
CA GLN A 78 3.23 -3.62 -28.63
C GLN A 78 3.12 -5.13 -28.80
N HIS A 79 3.69 -5.90 -27.87
CA HIS A 79 3.61 -7.35 -27.92
C HIS A 79 2.16 -7.86 -27.84
N ARG A 80 1.34 -7.26 -26.96
CA ARG A 80 -0.09 -7.60 -26.88
C ARG A 80 -0.88 -7.21 -28.13
N LEU A 81 -0.48 -6.13 -28.80
CA LEU A 81 -1.07 -5.71 -30.07
C LEU A 81 -0.79 -6.74 -31.16
N GLU A 82 0.45 -7.22 -31.27
CA GLU A 82 0.83 -8.28 -32.23
C GLU A 82 0.00 -9.56 -32.03
N ILE A 83 -0.20 -9.95 -30.78
CA ILE A 83 -1.06 -11.10 -30.43
C ILE A 83 -2.52 -10.83 -30.83
N ALA A 84 -3.06 -9.66 -30.49
CA ALA A 84 -4.45 -9.31 -30.79
C ALA A 84 -4.72 -9.31 -32.31
N ILE A 85 -3.77 -8.78 -33.10
CA ILE A 85 -3.81 -8.79 -34.57
C ILE A 85 -3.77 -10.24 -35.08
N ALA A 86 -2.87 -11.08 -34.55
CA ALA A 86 -2.77 -12.48 -34.95
C ALA A 86 -4.05 -13.28 -34.63
N THR A 87 -4.77 -12.92 -33.57
CA THR A 87 -6.04 -13.53 -33.19
C THR A 87 -7.26 -12.97 -33.92
N GLY A 88 -7.13 -11.86 -34.65
CA GLY A 88 -8.23 -11.20 -35.36
C GLY A 88 -9.26 -10.50 -34.45
N ASP A 89 -8.89 -10.13 -33.22
CA ASP A 89 -9.75 -9.37 -32.31
C ASP A 89 -9.59 -7.86 -32.53
N ASP A 90 -10.37 -7.32 -33.47
CA ASP A 90 -10.35 -5.90 -33.84
C ASP A 90 -10.69 -4.98 -32.66
N LYS A 91 -11.54 -5.43 -31.73
CA LYS A 91 -11.97 -4.64 -30.58
C LYS A 91 -10.81 -4.45 -29.60
N GLN A 92 -10.08 -5.51 -29.29
CA GLN A 92 -8.88 -5.43 -28.46
C GLN A 92 -7.77 -4.64 -29.15
N THR A 93 -7.60 -4.81 -30.46
CA THR A 93 -6.62 -4.06 -31.25
C THR A 93 -6.84 -2.56 -31.15
N CYS A 94 -8.07 -2.07 -31.32
CA CYS A 94 -8.38 -0.64 -31.17
C CYS A 94 -8.17 -0.13 -29.74
N GLN A 95 -8.46 -0.93 -28.71
CA GLN A 95 -8.24 -0.55 -27.32
C GLN A 95 -6.75 -0.45 -26.99
N LEU A 96 -5.94 -1.37 -27.51
CA LEU A 96 -4.48 -1.39 -27.34
C LEU A 96 -3.82 -0.21 -28.05
N ILE A 97 -4.26 0.16 -29.26
CA ILE A 97 -3.77 1.36 -29.96
C ILE A 97 -4.05 2.63 -29.14
N LYS A 98 -5.25 2.76 -28.56
CA LYS A 98 -5.58 3.89 -27.66
C LYS A 98 -4.70 3.89 -26.41
N ALA A 99 -4.49 2.72 -25.80
CA ALA A 99 -3.63 2.57 -24.63
C ALA A 99 -2.17 2.97 -24.94
N MET A 100 -1.66 2.61 -26.11
CA MET A 100 -0.33 3.02 -26.58
C MET A 100 -0.23 4.53 -26.79
N ASP A 101 -1.25 5.18 -27.36
CA ASP A 101 -1.28 6.65 -27.53
C ASP A 101 -1.29 7.37 -26.17
N THR A 102 -2.09 6.89 -25.21
CA THR A 102 -2.07 7.42 -23.83
C THR A 102 -0.72 7.21 -23.14
N ALA A 103 -0.08 6.05 -23.32
CA ALA A 103 1.22 5.77 -22.75
C ALA A 103 2.31 6.67 -23.35
N LYS A 104 2.26 6.94 -24.67
CA LYS A 104 3.19 7.89 -25.34
C LYS A 104 3.00 9.34 -24.88
N LYS A 105 1.77 9.73 -24.56
CA LYS A 105 1.43 11.07 -24.06
C LYS A 105 1.69 11.27 -22.57
N TRP A 106 1.96 10.19 -21.84
CA TRP A 106 2.20 10.25 -20.40
C TRP A 106 3.58 10.86 -20.12
N GLN A 107 3.59 12.01 -19.45
CA GLN A 107 4.80 12.76 -19.07
C GLN A 107 5.28 12.42 -17.63
N GLY A 108 4.93 11.23 -17.13
CA GLY A 108 5.23 10.81 -15.76
C GLY A 108 4.16 11.20 -14.73
N TYR A 109 4.47 10.97 -13.46
CA TYR A 109 3.57 11.32 -12.36
C TYR A 109 3.50 12.84 -12.23
N LYS A 110 2.28 13.40 -12.20
CA LYS A 110 2.11 14.78 -11.73
C LYS A 110 2.59 14.82 -10.28
N PRO A 111 3.52 15.72 -9.91
CA PRO A 111 3.93 15.84 -8.52
C PRO A 111 2.67 16.14 -7.70
N GLN A 112 2.36 15.25 -6.74
CA GLN A 112 1.38 15.57 -5.73
C GLN A 112 1.89 16.79 -4.95
N PRO A 113 1.03 17.77 -4.60
CA PRO A 113 1.43 18.82 -3.68
C PRO A 113 1.76 18.16 -2.33
N VAL A 114 3.04 18.08 -2.02
CA VAL A 114 3.54 17.66 -0.71
C VAL A 114 3.33 18.81 0.29
N SER A 115 2.09 18.99 0.75
CA SER A 115 1.82 19.80 1.95
C SER A 115 0.61 19.26 2.70
N PRO A 116 0.74 18.92 3.99
CA PRO A 116 -0.38 18.52 4.84
C PRO A 116 -1.21 19.72 5.37
N PHE A 117 -1.08 20.92 4.78
CA PHE A 117 -1.74 22.15 5.25
C PHE A 117 -2.71 22.80 4.26
N THR A 118 -3.30 22.03 3.33
CA THR A 118 -4.42 22.50 2.50
C THR A 118 -5.58 21.53 2.53
#